data_AF-A0A7J8LU72-F1
#
_entry.id   AF-A0A7J8LU72-F1
#
_cell.length_a   1.000
_cell.length_b   1.000
_cell.length_c   1.000
_cell.angle_alpha   90.00
_cell.angle_beta   90.00
_cell.angle_gamma   90.00
#
_symmetry.space_group_name_H-M   'P 1'
#
loop_
_entity.id
_entity.type
_entity.pdbx_description
1 polymer ?
#
loop_
_entity_poly.entity_id
_entity_poly.type
_entity_poly.pdbx_seq_one_letter_code
_entity_poly.pdbx_strand_id
1 'polypeptide(L)' 'MNEKGDPENASYYHIVNPSTNIGVGVEVTHSFSTNVNTITVGTQHALDPLTTIKA' A
#
# COMPACT_ATOMS: atom_id res chain seq x y z
N MET A 1 -19.36 23.57 2.20
CA MET A 1 -19.24 22.26 1.52
C MET A 1 -18.85 21.26 2.59
N ASN A 2 -19.58 20.16 2.74
CA ASN A 2 -19.37 19.17 3.79
C ASN A 2 -18.61 17.98 3.20
N GLU A 3 -17.31 17.86 3.46
CA GLU A 3 -16.46 16.72 3.04
C GLU A 3 -16.57 15.55 4.03
N LYS A 4 -17.79 15.24 4.49
CA LYS A 4 -17.98 14.18 5.49
C LYS A 4 -17.83 12.81 4.80
N GLY A 5 -16.68 12.16 4.99
CA GLY A 5 -16.40 10.83 4.46
C GLY A 5 -15.52 10.80 3.21
N ASP A 6 -14.82 11.89 2.90
CA ASP A 6 -13.86 11.98 1.79
C ASP A 6 -12.47 12.35 2.34
N PRO A 7 -11.39 11.63 1.98
CA PRO A 7 -11.35 10.43 1.13
C PRO A 7 -11.50 9.11 1.91
N GLU A 8 -11.99 8.08 1.22
CA GLU A 8 -11.99 6.70 1.70
C GLU A 8 -10.63 6.06 1.41
N ASN A 9 -10.08 5.32 2.39
CA ASN A 9 -8.79 4.66 2.25
C ASN A 9 -8.93 3.16 2.50
N ALA A 10 -8.32 2.36 1.62
CA ALA A 10 -8.21 0.92 1.75
C ALA A 10 -6.75 0.51 1.54
N SER A 11 -6.24 -0.39 2.37
CA SER A 11 -4.88 -0.92 2.22
C SER A 11 -4.86 -2.44 2.39
N TYR A 12 -3.95 -3.08 1.67
CA TYR A 12 -3.73 -4.52 1.73
C TYR A 12 -2.24 -4.82 1.66
N TYR A 13 -1.77 -5.68 2.57
CA TYR A 13 -0.40 -6.14 2.59
C TYR A 13 -0.37 -7.67 2.55
N HIS A 14 0.43 -8.21 1.63
CA HIS A 14 0.57 -9.63 1.41
C HIS A 14 2.03 -10.06 1.48
N ILE A 15 2.32 -11.04 2.33
CA ILE A 15 3.63 -11.68 2.41
C ILE A 15 3.63 -12.87 1.45
N VAL A 16 4.37 -12.73 0.34
CA VAL A 16 4.50 -13.76 -0.70
C VAL A 16 5.36 -14.91 -0.20
N ASN A 17 6.46 -14.59 0.51
CA ASN A 17 7.34 -15.59 1.10
C ASN A 17 7.83 -15.12 2.47
N PRO A 18 7.39 -15.77 3.57
CA PRO A 18 7.81 -15.41 4.92
C PRO A 18 9.30 -15.68 5.18
N SER A 19 9.88 -16.70 4.54
CA SER A 19 11.27 -17.11 4.75
C SER A 19 12.28 -16.14 4.15
N THR A 20 11.90 -15.43 3.08
CA THR A 20 12.72 -14.40 2.42
C THR A 20 12.16 -12.99 2.59
N ASN A 21 11.17 -12.82 3.48
CA ASN A 21 10.48 -11.56 3.79
C ASN A 21 10.10 -10.76 2.53
N ILE A 22 9.55 -11.48 1.54
CA ILE A 22 9.05 -10.87 0.30
C ILE A 22 7.62 -10.44 0.57
N GLY A 23 7.38 -9.14 0.46
CA GLY A 23 6.09 -8.54 0.71
C GLY A 23 5.65 -7.62 -0.43
N VAL A 24 4.35 -7.52 -0.64
CA VAL A 24 3.72 -6.59 -1.56
C VAL A 24 2.63 -5.85 -0.80
N GLY A 25 2.59 -4.53 -0.94
CA GLY A 25 1.59 -3.65 -0.36
C GLY A 25 0.87 -2.86 -1.44
N VAL A 26 -0.43 -2.66 -1.22
CA VAL A 26 -1.27 -1.77 -2.02
C VAL A 26 -2.06 -0.87 -1.09
N GLU A 27 -2.16 0.39 -1.44
CA GLU A 27 -3.02 1.38 -0.82
C GLU A 27 -3.85 2.05 -1.92
N VAL A 28 -5.14 2.23 -1.65
CA VAL A 28 -6.11 2.87 -2.53
C VAL A 28 -6.80 3.95 -1.72
N THR A 29 -6.76 5.18 -2.23
CA THR A 29 -7.47 6.32 -1.69
C THR A 29 -8.48 6.78 -2.73
N HIS A 30 -9.77 6.71 -2.42
CA HIS A 30 -10.84 7.22 -3.26
C HIS A 30 -11.33 8.55 -2.71
N SER A 31 -11.28 9.61 -3.52
CA SER A 31 -11.89 10.88 -3.19
C SER A 31 -13.27 11.02 -3.83
N PHE A 32 -14.31 11.03 -3.02
CA PHE A 32 -15.69 11.16 -3.49
C PHE A 32 -16.00 12.56 -4.05
N SER A 33 -15.41 13.63 -3.48
CA SER A 33 -15.67 15.01 -3.91
C SER A 33 -14.98 15.36 -5.22
N THR A 34 -13.82 14.76 -5.50
CA THR A 34 -13.09 14.96 -6.77
C THR A 34 -13.32 13.83 -7.78
N ASN A 35 -13.93 12.72 -7.34
CA ASN A 35 -14.08 11.48 -8.09
C ASN A 35 -12.74 10.90 -8.59
N VAL A 36 -11.64 11.16 -7.88
CA VAL A 36 -10.30 10.70 -8.23
C VAL A 36 -9.89 9.53 -7.34
N ASN A 37 -9.23 8.54 -7.94
CA ASN A 37 -8.56 7.44 -7.25
C ASN A 37 -7.06 7.63 -7.25
N THR A 38 -6.44 7.57 -6.08
CA THR A 38 -4.99 7.43 -5.93
C THR A 38 -4.69 5.99 -5.55
N ILE A 39 -3.78 5.36 -6.29
CA ILE A 39 -3.34 3.98 -6.01
C ILE A 39 -1.84 4.00 -5.82
N THR A 40 -1.40 3.49 -4.67
CA THR A 40 0.01 3.33 -4.32
C THR A 40 0.31 1.85 -4.21
N VAL A 41 1.32 1.38 -4.95
CA VAL A 41 1.81 0.01 -4.90
C VAL A 41 3.24 0.05 -4.38
N GLY A 42 3.58 -0.86 -3.49
CA GLY A 42 4.95 -1.01 -3.01
C GLY A 42 5.32 -2.48 -2.82
N THR A 43 6.61 -2.74 -2.84
CA THR A 43 7.16 -4.07 -2.58
C THR A 43 8.30 -3.99 -1.58
N GLN A 44 8.55 -5.09 -0.89
CA GLN A 44 9.74 -5.24 -0.08
C GLN A 44 10.40 -6.61 -0.30
N HIS A 45 11.71 -6.64 -0.17
CA HIS A 45 12.51 -7.85 -0.32
C HIS A 45 13.71 -7.80 0.63
N ALA A 46 13.91 -8.86 1.43
CA ALA A 46 15.13 -8.99 2.22
C ALA A 46 16.29 -9.45 1.34
N LEU A 47 17.32 -8.62 1.22
CA LEU A 47 18.56 -8.97 0.53
C LEU A 47 19.41 -9.91 1.41
N ASP A 48 19.39 -9.67 2.72
CA ASP A 48 20.04 -10.47 3.75
C ASP A 48 19.24 -10.31 5.08
N PRO A 49 19.57 -11.04 6.17
CA PRO A 49 18.82 -10.97 7.42
C PRO A 49 18.75 -9.59 8.10
N LEU A 50 19.64 -8.65 7.72
CA LEU A 50 19.72 -7.31 8.30
C LEU A 50 19.38 -6.19 7.29
N THR A 51 19.32 -6.52 5.99
CA THR A 51 19.07 -5.55 4.91
C THR A 51 17.79 -5.87 4.15
N THR A 52 16.87 -4.91 4.10
CA THR A 52 15.63 -4.99 3.30
C THR A 52 15.57 -3.83 2.33
N ILE A 53 15.23 -4.12 1.08
CA ILE A 53 15.01 -3.13 0.02
C ILE A 53 13.50 -2.93 -0.13
N LYS A 54 13.09 -1.70 -0.41
CA LYS A 54 11.71 -1.31 -0.71
C LYS A 54 11.67 -0.54 -2.03
N ALA A 55 10.60 -0.71 -2.78
CA ALA A 55 10.32 0.00 -4.02
C ALA A 55 8.84 0.34 -4.12
#